data_AF-A0A2H0Q7L9-F1
#
_entry.id   AF-A0A2H0Q7L9-F1
#
_cell.length_a   1.000
_cell.length_b   1.000
_cell.length_c   1.000
_cell.angle_alpha   90.00
_cell.angle_beta   90.00
_cell.angle_gamma   90.00
#
_symmetry.space_group_name_H-M   'P 1'
#
loop_
_entity.id
_entity.type
_entity.pdbx_description
1 polymer ?
#
loop_
_entity_poly.entity_id
_entity_poly.type
_entity_poly.pdbx_seq_one_letter_code
_entity_poly.pdbx_strand_id
1 'polypeptide(L)'
;MKKLLILSVLLFSGLSIAQDRVVLNSKKATVHADEAILVRTAATPNKVKLKMLVPMANSACLQYDTRYVIRTSGSLCGYAVSERHVRERICVKKDERNRCIKFENRVRVVRASTPRTCRIAETYCANYGTATHREIDQVTIKFKNASNLASGEEETFMIKANQNRYNSSGISFTIEPVSVMGDYEINDNGILGFDNFTIEAK
;
A
#
# COMPACT_ATOMS: atom_id res chain seq x y z
N MET A 1 41.04 -53.82 -25.99
CA MET A 1 40.74 -52.40 -26.22
C MET A 1 39.52 -52.03 -25.38
N LYS A 2 39.70 -51.11 -24.43
CA LYS A 2 38.68 -50.63 -23.48
C LYS A 2 37.62 -49.82 -24.24
N LYS A 3 36.33 -50.12 -24.05
CA LYS A 3 35.24 -49.20 -24.42
C LYS A 3 34.45 -48.84 -23.15
N LEU A 4 34.79 -47.65 -22.65
CA LEU A 4 33.99 -46.82 -21.77
C LEU A 4 32.80 -46.27 -22.59
N LEU A 5 31.60 -46.21 -22.01
CA LEU A 5 30.59 -45.16 -22.27
C LEU A 5 29.42 -45.32 -21.28
N ILE A 6 29.58 -44.73 -20.10
CA ILE A 6 28.85 -43.55 -19.60
C ILE A 6 27.39 -43.89 -19.24
N LEU A 7 27.23 -44.26 -17.96
CA LEU A 7 25.98 -44.34 -17.24
C LEU A 7 25.54 -42.90 -16.91
N SER A 8 24.56 -42.37 -17.63
CA SER A 8 23.92 -41.09 -17.32
C SER A 8 23.01 -41.24 -16.09
N VAL A 9 23.60 -41.08 -14.91
CA VAL A 9 22.86 -40.83 -13.67
C VAL A 9 22.32 -39.41 -13.74
N LEU A 10 21.02 -39.29 -14.01
CA LEU A 10 20.23 -38.07 -13.79
C LEU A 10 20.26 -37.77 -12.28
N LEU A 11 21.24 -36.99 -11.86
CA LEU A 11 21.22 -36.25 -10.61
C LEU A 11 20.09 -35.22 -10.73
N PHE A 12 18.88 -35.61 -10.33
CA PHE A 12 17.88 -34.66 -9.84
C PHE A 12 18.45 -34.07 -8.54
N SER A 13 19.32 -33.07 -8.67
CA SER A 13 19.59 -32.13 -7.59
C SER A 13 18.32 -31.34 -7.37
N GLY A 14 17.43 -31.88 -6.54
CA GLY A 14 16.41 -31.09 -5.89
C GLY A 14 17.12 -29.93 -5.22
N LEU A 15 16.89 -28.72 -5.73
CA LEU A 15 17.14 -27.49 -5.00
C LEU A 15 16.24 -27.56 -3.76
N SER A 16 16.74 -28.18 -2.70
CA SER A 16 16.18 -28.05 -1.36
C SER A 16 16.40 -26.59 -0.98
N ILE A 17 15.47 -25.73 -1.36
CA ILE A 17 15.34 -24.41 -0.76
C ILE A 17 15.17 -24.70 0.72
N ALA A 18 16.18 -24.42 1.53
CA ALA A 18 16.12 -24.61 2.97
C ALA A 18 15.03 -23.67 3.49
N GLN A 19 13.80 -24.19 3.65
CA GLN A 19 12.73 -23.49 4.35
C GLN A 19 13.21 -23.23 5.77
N ASP A 20 13.09 -21.98 6.22
CA ASP A 20 13.55 -21.56 7.54
C ASP A 20 12.75 -22.34 8.60
N ARG A 21 13.43 -23.19 9.40
CA ARG A 21 12.80 -23.97 10.48
C ARG A 21 12.99 -23.23 11.79
N VAL A 22 11.88 -22.81 12.42
CA VAL A 22 11.89 -22.01 13.66
C VAL A 22 11.25 -22.78 14.80
N VAL A 23 12.06 -23.14 15.80
CA VAL A 23 11.58 -23.83 17.01
C VAL A 23 10.97 -22.85 17.99
N LEU A 24 9.71 -23.07 18.37
CA LEU A 24 8.90 -22.18 19.18
C LEU A 24 9.13 -22.38 20.68
N ASN A 25 10.34 -22.20 21.19
CA ASN A 25 10.67 -22.43 22.61
C ASN A 25 10.51 -21.18 23.51
N SER A 26 10.04 -20.06 22.96
CA SER A 26 9.86 -18.81 23.68
C SER A 26 8.58 -18.09 23.28
N LYS A 27 8.10 -17.15 24.12
CA LYS A 27 6.90 -16.34 23.85
C LYS A 27 7.07 -15.40 22.63
N LYS A 28 8.28 -15.28 22.10
CA LYS A 28 8.63 -14.47 20.94
C LYS A 28 9.57 -15.25 20.04
N ALA A 29 9.38 -15.17 18.74
CA ALA A 29 10.28 -15.71 17.73
C ALA A 29 10.37 -14.75 16.54
N THR A 30 11.46 -14.84 15.77
CA THR A 30 11.66 -14.06 14.55
C THR A 30 11.97 -15.02 13.42
N VAL A 31 11.31 -14.82 12.29
CA VAL A 31 11.53 -15.53 11.02
C VAL A 31 12.10 -14.53 10.04
N HIS A 32 13.23 -14.87 9.40
CA HIS A 32 13.91 -13.98 8.45
C HIS A 32 13.53 -14.27 6.99
N ALA A 33 12.34 -14.83 6.81
CA ALA A 33 11.75 -15.18 5.54
C ALA A 33 10.24 -14.84 5.54
N ASP A 34 9.68 -14.84 4.35
CA ASP A 34 8.25 -14.74 4.06
C ASP A 34 7.53 -16.09 4.22
N GLU A 35 8.27 -17.19 4.28
CA GLU A 35 7.79 -18.54 4.53
C GLU A 35 8.71 -19.28 5.51
N ALA A 36 8.13 -20.01 6.47
CA ALA A 36 8.87 -20.81 7.43
C ALA A 36 8.07 -22.00 7.97
N ILE A 37 8.80 -23.04 8.40
CA ILE A 37 8.26 -24.16 9.18
C ILE A 37 8.42 -23.83 10.66
N LEU A 38 7.32 -23.66 11.35
CA LEU A 38 7.26 -23.50 12.80
C LEU A 38 7.26 -24.88 13.45
N VAL A 39 8.12 -25.07 14.45
CA VAL A 39 8.25 -26.34 15.18
C VAL A 39 7.74 -26.15 16.60
N ARG A 40 6.65 -26.84 16.93
CA ARG A 40 6.09 -26.96 18.27
C ARG A 40 6.72 -28.16 18.98
N THR A 41 7.19 -27.95 20.20
CA THR A 41 7.80 -28.99 21.06
C THR A 41 7.11 -28.98 22.43
N ALA A 42 7.52 -29.89 23.31
CA ALA A 42 7.10 -29.88 24.72
C ALA A 42 7.40 -28.54 25.46
N ALA A 43 8.38 -27.76 24.98
CA ALA A 43 8.75 -26.47 25.56
C ALA A 43 7.96 -25.29 24.97
N THR A 44 7.09 -25.51 23.99
CA THR A 44 6.38 -24.43 23.32
C THR A 44 5.31 -23.81 24.22
N PRO A 45 5.35 -22.47 24.44
CA PRO A 45 4.32 -21.82 25.24
C PRO A 45 3.01 -21.74 24.46
N ASN A 46 1.89 -21.74 25.19
CA ASN A 46 0.54 -21.66 24.61
C ASN A 46 0.29 -20.42 23.75
N LYS A 47 1.14 -19.39 23.84
CA LYS A 47 1.04 -18.16 23.05
C LYS A 47 2.43 -17.69 22.64
N VAL A 48 2.63 -17.52 21.33
CA VAL A 48 3.86 -17.05 20.72
C VAL A 48 3.57 -15.83 19.85
N LYS A 49 4.38 -14.77 19.98
CA LYS A 49 4.42 -13.66 19.03
C LYS A 49 5.54 -13.90 18.03
N LEU A 50 5.19 -13.99 16.77
CA LEU A 50 6.12 -14.21 15.68
C LEU A 50 6.32 -12.91 14.91
N LYS A 51 7.57 -12.52 14.68
CA LYS A 51 7.91 -11.45 13.73
C LYS A 51 8.37 -12.08 12.43
N MET A 52 7.83 -11.66 11.30
CA MET A 52 8.21 -12.18 9.98
C MET A 52 8.56 -11.05 9.03
N LEU A 53 9.43 -11.36 8.07
CA LEU A 53 9.65 -10.48 6.94
C LEU A 53 8.54 -10.68 5.91
N VAL A 54 7.82 -9.62 5.59
CA VAL A 54 6.75 -9.60 4.61
C VAL A 54 7.26 -8.95 3.32
N PRO A 55 7.08 -9.59 2.16
CA PRO A 55 7.39 -8.96 0.89
C PRO A 55 6.30 -7.93 0.58
N MET A 56 6.71 -6.68 0.47
CA MET A 56 5.84 -5.53 0.24
C MET A 56 6.05 -4.99 -1.17
N ALA A 57 4.97 -4.93 -1.93
CA ALA A 57 4.93 -4.39 -3.27
C ALA A 57 4.06 -3.12 -3.32
N ASN A 58 4.59 -2.10 -3.99
CA ASN A 58 3.92 -0.84 -4.24
C ASN A 58 3.89 -0.52 -5.71
N SER A 59 2.78 0.06 -6.15
CA SER A 59 2.74 0.77 -7.42
C SER A 59 3.69 1.95 -7.35
N ALA A 60 4.71 1.96 -8.20
CA ALA A 60 5.69 3.03 -8.32
C ALA A 60 5.69 3.57 -9.74
N CYS A 61 5.90 4.86 -9.89
CA CYS A 61 6.12 5.42 -11.21
C CYS A 61 7.57 5.21 -11.64
N LEU A 62 7.78 4.43 -12.71
CA LEU A 62 9.11 4.17 -13.26
C LEU A 62 9.54 5.27 -14.24
N GLN A 63 8.59 5.90 -14.92
CA GLN A 63 8.85 6.96 -15.87
C GLN A 63 7.81 8.07 -15.73
N TYR A 64 8.30 9.28 -15.54
CA TYR A 64 7.50 10.49 -15.58
C TYR A 64 7.67 11.18 -16.92
N ASP A 65 6.54 11.57 -17.52
CA ASP A 65 6.53 12.42 -18.69
C ASP A 65 5.87 13.75 -18.36
N THR A 66 6.19 14.77 -19.16
CA THR A 66 5.54 16.07 -19.10
C THR A 66 4.61 16.21 -20.29
N ARG A 67 3.33 16.49 -20.02
CA ARG A 67 2.39 16.91 -21.06
C ARG A 67 1.97 18.34 -20.81
N TYR A 68 1.69 19.04 -21.89
CA TYR A 68 1.13 20.37 -21.78
C TYR A 68 -0.38 20.29 -21.89
N VAL A 69 -1.07 20.77 -20.87
CA VAL A 69 -2.52 20.88 -20.88
C VAL A 69 -2.95 22.32 -21.04
N ILE A 70 -4.08 22.52 -21.71
CA ILE A 70 -4.71 23.82 -21.81
C ILE A 70 -5.59 24.01 -20.58
N ARG A 71 -5.29 25.01 -19.77
CA ARG A 71 -6.17 25.41 -18.65
C ARG A 71 -6.83 26.74 -18.98
N THR A 72 -8.15 26.75 -18.87
CA THR A 72 -8.96 27.97 -18.89
C THR A 72 -9.22 28.39 -17.46
N SER A 73 -9.07 29.67 -17.12
CA SER A 73 -9.40 30.19 -15.78
C SER A 73 -8.55 29.60 -14.63
N GLY A 74 -7.31 29.19 -14.90
CA GLY A 74 -6.36 28.82 -13.84
C GLY A 74 -5.80 30.06 -13.14
N SER A 75 -5.55 29.98 -11.82
CA SER A 75 -4.83 31.02 -11.07
C SER A 75 -3.48 31.38 -11.70
N LEU A 76 -2.85 30.42 -12.37
CA LEU A 76 -1.58 30.53 -13.07
C LEU A 76 -1.68 31.21 -14.45
N CYS A 77 -2.88 31.27 -15.07
CA CYS A 77 -3.06 31.87 -16.40
C CYS A 77 -3.33 33.37 -16.32
N GLY A 78 -3.74 33.88 -15.15
CA GLY A 78 -4.11 35.26 -14.94
C GLY A 78 -5.37 35.68 -15.71
N TYR A 79 -5.61 36.99 -15.74
CA TYR A 79 -6.79 37.58 -16.36
C TYR A 79 -6.37 38.65 -17.39
N ALA A 80 -7.10 38.73 -18.50
CA ALA A 80 -7.05 39.87 -19.39
C ALA A 80 -8.05 40.91 -18.87
N VAL A 81 -7.58 42.14 -18.65
CA VAL A 81 -8.43 43.26 -18.24
C VAL A 81 -8.64 44.16 -19.44
N SER A 82 -9.90 44.34 -19.83
CA SER A 82 -10.30 45.35 -20.79
C SER A 82 -10.87 46.55 -20.05
N GLU A 83 -10.39 47.75 -20.37
CA GLU A 83 -10.91 49.00 -19.83
C GLU A 83 -11.67 49.74 -20.94
N ARG A 84 -12.88 50.20 -20.61
CA ARG A 84 -13.68 51.05 -21.50
C ARG A 84 -14.02 52.34 -20.79
N HIS A 85 -13.73 53.45 -21.45
CA HIS A 85 -14.09 54.78 -20.96
C HIS A 85 -15.50 55.11 -21.46
N VAL A 86 -16.45 55.20 -20.54
CA VAL A 86 -17.85 55.53 -20.85
C VAL A 86 -18.09 56.97 -20.42
N ARG A 87 -18.56 57.81 -21.34
CA ARG A 87 -19.05 59.15 -21.01
C ARG A 87 -20.50 59.03 -20.59
N GLU A 88 -20.79 59.44 -19.37
CA GLU A 88 -22.14 59.53 -18.84
C GLU A 88 -22.49 60.99 -18.53
N ARG A 89 -23.73 61.37 -18.86
CA ARG A 89 -24.25 62.70 -18.56
C ARG A 89 -24.92 62.63 -17.19
N ILE A 90 -24.34 63.29 -16.19
CA ILE A 90 -24.87 63.29 -14.83
C ILE A 90 -25.52 64.63 -14.50
N CYS A 91 -26.58 64.57 -13.70
CA CYS A 91 -27.19 65.77 -13.15
C CYS A 91 -26.35 66.30 -11.98
N VAL A 92 -25.92 67.56 -12.03
CA VAL A 92 -25.14 68.19 -10.96
C VAL A 92 -25.90 69.29 -10.21
N LYS A 93 -27.02 69.77 -10.77
CA LYS A 93 -27.90 70.76 -10.11
C LYS A 93 -29.35 70.48 -10.43
N LYS A 94 -30.21 70.47 -9.41
CA LYS A 94 -31.67 70.34 -9.53
C LYS A 94 -32.37 71.63 -9.13
N ASP A 95 -33.58 71.83 -9.63
CA ASP A 95 -34.49 72.89 -9.16
C ASP A 95 -35.30 72.44 -7.92
N GLU A 96 -36.11 73.34 -7.37
CA GLU A 96 -37.00 73.08 -6.22
C GLU A 96 -38.06 72.00 -6.49
N ARG A 97 -38.29 71.66 -7.76
CA ARG A 97 -39.20 70.58 -8.20
C ARG A 97 -38.45 69.29 -8.51
N ASN A 98 -37.20 69.15 -8.05
CA ASN A 98 -36.32 68.00 -8.28
C ASN A 98 -35.99 67.70 -9.75
N ARG A 99 -36.20 68.65 -10.67
CA ARG A 99 -35.84 68.49 -12.09
C ARG A 99 -34.39 68.89 -12.30
N CYS A 100 -33.68 68.16 -13.15
CA CYS A 100 -32.30 68.48 -13.43
C CYS A 100 -32.17 69.72 -14.33
N ILE A 101 -31.43 70.73 -13.87
CA ILE A 101 -31.24 72.00 -14.60
C ILE A 101 -29.79 72.21 -15.06
N LYS A 102 -28.82 71.48 -14.49
CA LYS A 102 -27.43 71.47 -14.95
C LYS A 102 -26.91 70.04 -15.07
N PHE A 103 -26.32 69.75 -16.22
CA PHE A 103 -25.66 68.49 -16.49
C PHE A 103 -24.17 68.69 -16.71
N GLU A 104 -23.38 67.72 -16.27
CA GLU A 104 -21.96 67.64 -16.58
C GLU A 104 -21.64 66.26 -17.17
N ASN A 105 -20.57 66.21 -17.97
CA ASN A 105 -20.09 64.96 -18.53
C ASN A 105 -19.04 64.39 -17.58
N ARG A 106 -19.31 63.18 -17.09
CA ARG A 106 -18.34 62.40 -16.34
C ARG A 106 -17.82 61.28 -17.22
N VAL A 107 -16.50 61.05 -17.17
CA VAL A 107 -15.91 59.82 -17.71
C VAL A 107 -15.85 58.80 -16.58
N ARG A 108 -16.53 57.68 -16.78
CA ARG A 108 -16.43 56.51 -15.91
C ARG A 108 -15.61 55.44 -16.61
N VAL A 109 -14.61 54.90 -15.91
CA VAL A 109 -13.86 53.73 -16.39
C VAL A 109 -14.64 52.48 -15.98
N VAL A 110 -15.02 51.68 -16.97
CA VAL A 110 -15.61 50.35 -16.78
C VAL A 110 -14.54 49.32 -17.06
N ARG A 111 -14.28 48.43 -16.10
CA ARG A 111 -13.31 47.35 -16.22
C ARG A 111 -14.05 46.03 -16.35
N ALA A 112 -13.65 45.20 -17.30
CA ALA A 112 -14.08 43.82 -17.39
C ALA A 112 -12.84 42.92 -17.39
N SER A 113 -12.84 41.89 -16.54
CA SER A 113 -11.82 40.87 -16.50
C SER A 113 -12.32 39.60 -17.18
N THR A 114 -11.49 39.02 -18.04
CA THR A 114 -11.76 37.74 -18.69
C THR A 114 -10.63 36.77 -18.33
N PRO A 115 -10.95 35.52 -17.93
CA PRO A 115 -9.93 34.54 -17.62
C PRO A 115 -9.11 34.22 -18.87
N ARG A 116 -7.79 34.18 -18.73
CA ARG A 116 -6.92 33.76 -19.83
C ARG A 116 -6.91 32.23 -19.90
N THR A 117 -6.70 31.76 -21.12
CA THR A 117 -6.38 30.37 -21.41
C THR A 117 -4.86 30.28 -21.56
N CYS A 118 -4.23 29.35 -20.85
CA CYS A 118 -2.79 29.16 -20.94
C CYS A 118 -2.41 27.68 -21.01
N ARG A 119 -1.22 27.41 -21.55
CA ARG A 119 -0.66 26.07 -21.69
C ARG A 119 0.28 25.83 -20.50
N ILE A 120 -0.06 24.87 -19.65
CA ILE A 120 0.68 24.55 -18.43
C ILE A 120 1.30 23.16 -18.58
N ALA A 121 2.57 23.03 -18.21
CA ALA A 121 3.24 21.74 -18.12
C ALA A 121 2.75 21.01 -16.87
N GLU A 122 2.21 19.80 -17.06
CA GLU A 122 1.83 18.90 -15.98
C GLU A 122 2.64 17.60 -16.10
N THR A 123 3.31 17.25 -15.00
CA THR A 123 4.01 15.98 -14.88
C THR A 123 3.02 14.89 -14.50
N TYR A 124 3.09 13.76 -15.20
CA TYR A 124 2.26 12.59 -14.92
C TYR A 124 3.11 11.33 -15.00
N CYS A 125 2.59 10.24 -14.45
CA CYS A 125 3.24 8.95 -14.58
C CYS A 125 2.93 8.34 -15.95
N ALA A 126 3.96 8.15 -16.76
CA ALA A 126 3.85 7.54 -18.08
C ALA A 126 3.94 6.01 -18.02
N ASN A 127 4.74 5.49 -17.09
CA ASN A 127 4.91 4.06 -16.91
C ASN A 127 4.88 3.67 -15.42
N TYR A 128 3.97 2.77 -15.07
CA TYR A 128 3.84 2.21 -13.74
C TYR A 128 4.58 0.88 -13.66
N GLY A 129 5.32 0.69 -12.58
CA GLY A 129 5.92 -0.59 -12.22
C GLY A 129 5.71 -0.92 -10.77
N THR A 130 6.42 -1.95 -10.32
CA THR A 130 6.35 -2.45 -8.95
C THR A 130 7.66 -2.14 -8.23
N ALA A 131 7.58 -1.40 -7.13
CA ALA A 131 8.68 -1.29 -6.18
C ALA A 131 8.48 -2.34 -5.09
N THR A 132 9.45 -3.23 -4.93
CA THR A 132 9.45 -4.28 -3.91
C THR A 132 10.39 -3.92 -2.77
N HIS A 133 9.94 -4.07 -1.54
CA HIS A 133 10.77 -3.99 -0.34
C HIS A 133 10.33 -5.07 0.66
N ARG A 134 11.03 -5.18 1.79
CA ARG A 134 10.62 -6.07 2.88
C ARG A 134 10.30 -5.25 4.12
N GLU A 135 9.21 -5.57 4.78
CA GLU A 135 8.81 -4.98 6.05
C GLU A 135 8.72 -6.06 7.12
N ILE A 136 8.94 -5.72 8.39
CA ILE A 136 8.74 -6.66 9.50
C ILE A 136 7.35 -6.44 10.06
N ASP A 137 6.52 -7.48 10.01
CA ASP A 137 5.22 -7.49 10.67
C ASP A 137 5.12 -8.63 11.69
N GLN A 138 4.10 -8.60 12.54
CA GLN A 138 3.93 -9.52 13.66
C GLN A 138 2.58 -10.23 13.64
N VAL A 139 2.63 -11.53 13.91
CA VAL A 139 1.46 -12.38 14.07
C VAL A 139 1.52 -13.08 15.42
N THR A 140 0.37 -13.22 16.08
CA THR A 140 0.27 -13.97 17.32
C THR A 140 -0.32 -15.35 17.04
N ILE A 141 0.30 -16.39 17.57
CA ILE A 141 -0.19 -17.77 17.47
C ILE A 141 -0.52 -18.25 18.88
N LYS A 142 -1.74 -18.75 19.06
CA LYS A 142 -2.21 -19.36 20.30
C LYS A 142 -2.54 -20.83 20.07
N PHE A 143 -1.91 -21.71 20.82
CA PHE A 143 -2.24 -23.13 20.85
C PHE A 143 -3.29 -23.37 21.94
N LYS A 144 -4.45 -23.89 21.56
CA LYS A 144 -5.58 -24.16 22.46
C LYS A 144 -5.87 -25.66 22.47
N ASN A 145 -6.05 -26.22 23.66
CA ASN A 145 -6.29 -27.66 23.87
C ASN A 145 -5.24 -28.59 23.22
N ALA A 146 -4.09 -28.05 22.82
CA ALA A 146 -3.09 -28.82 22.11
C ALA A 146 -2.47 -29.88 23.04
N SER A 147 -2.31 -31.10 22.52
CA SER A 147 -1.79 -32.25 23.26
C SER A 147 -0.41 -31.98 23.87
N ASN A 148 -0.14 -32.48 25.08
CA ASN A 148 1.20 -32.38 25.65
C ASN A 148 2.15 -33.28 24.86
N LEU A 149 3.09 -32.68 24.13
CA LEU A 149 4.13 -33.42 23.41
C LEU A 149 5.13 -34.00 24.41
N ALA A 150 5.54 -35.24 24.20
CA ALA A 150 6.60 -35.87 24.97
C ALA A 150 7.98 -35.28 24.60
N SER A 151 9.00 -35.61 25.40
CA SER A 151 10.37 -35.22 25.08
C SER A 151 10.82 -35.86 23.77
N GLY A 152 11.20 -35.05 22.78
CA GLY A 152 11.61 -35.50 21.45
C GLY A 152 10.48 -35.54 20.41
N GLU A 153 9.23 -35.29 20.80
CA GLU A 153 8.12 -35.13 19.86
C GLU A 153 8.05 -33.70 19.33
N GLU A 154 7.80 -33.57 18.03
CA GLU A 154 7.64 -32.29 17.34
C GLU A 154 6.39 -32.30 16.47
N GLU A 155 5.69 -31.18 16.45
CA GLU A 155 4.69 -30.88 15.44
C GLU A 155 5.13 -29.68 14.62
N THR A 156 4.77 -29.67 13.34
CA THR A 156 5.20 -28.63 12.41
C THR A 156 4.03 -27.98 11.70
N PHE A 157 4.14 -26.67 11.55
CA PHE A 157 3.16 -25.82 10.88
C PHE A 157 3.90 -24.94 9.88
N MET A 158 3.40 -24.86 8.66
CA MET A 158 3.88 -23.88 7.69
C MET A 158 3.26 -22.53 8.01
N ILE A 159 4.06 -21.47 8.00
CA ILE A 159 3.56 -20.11 8.00
C ILE A 159 4.05 -19.34 6.78
N LYS A 160 3.15 -18.60 6.15
CA LYS A 160 3.43 -17.73 5.01
C LYS A 160 2.92 -16.33 5.29
N ALA A 161 3.70 -15.31 4.95
CA ALA A 161 3.34 -13.92 5.03
C ALA A 161 3.27 -13.32 3.62
N ASN A 162 2.13 -12.75 3.26
CA ASN A 162 1.88 -12.19 1.94
C ASN A 162 1.26 -10.81 2.04
N GLN A 163 1.41 -10.01 0.98
CA GLN A 163 0.68 -8.76 0.81
C GLN A 163 -0.44 -8.95 -0.21
N ASN A 164 -1.68 -8.71 0.19
CA ASN A 164 -2.86 -8.90 -0.67
C ASN A 164 -3.14 -7.71 -1.60
N ARG A 165 -2.53 -6.54 -1.39
CA ARG A 165 -2.80 -5.33 -2.17
C ARG A 165 -1.52 -4.55 -2.48
N TYR A 166 -1.38 -4.09 -3.73
CA TYR A 166 -0.22 -3.34 -4.26
C TYR A 166 -0.18 -1.85 -3.83
N ASN A 167 -0.44 -1.57 -2.55
CA ASN A 167 -0.54 -0.22 -1.99
C ASN A 167 0.04 -0.13 -0.56
N SER A 168 1.01 -0.98 -0.20
CA SER A 168 1.58 -1.10 1.16
C SER A 168 0.58 -1.50 2.23
N SER A 169 -0.56 -2.13 1.87
CA SER A 169 -1.55 -2.52 2.87
C SER A 169 -2.06 -3.95 2.63
N GLY A 170 -2.76 -4.48 3.63
CA GLY A 170 -3.36 -5.81 3.53
C GLY A 170 -2.34 -6.94 3.62
N ILE A 171 -1.43 -6.87 4.59
CA ILE A 171 -0.63 -8.01 5.00
C ILE A 171 -1.59 -9.10 5.49
N SER A 172 -1.31 -10.34 5.13
CA SER A 172 -2.00 -11.52 5.67
C SER A 172 -1.00 -12.62 5.93
N PHE A 173 -1.26 -13.36 6.99
CA PHE A 173 -0.55 -14.58 7.31
C PHE A 173 -1.44 -15.78 7.00
N THR A 174 -0.83 -16.90 6.64
CA THR A 174 -1.51 -18.18 6.47
C THR A 174 -0.73 -19.22 7.26
N ILE A 175 -1.43 -20.02 8.06
CA ILE A 175 -0.84 -21.12 8.83
C ILE A 175 -1.51 -22.42 8.43
N GLU A 176 -0.71 -23.45 8.15
CA GLU A 176 -1.19 -24.76 7.73
C GLU A 176 -0.44 -25.87 8.50
N PRO A 177 -1.11 -26.94 8.95
CA PRO A 177 -0.42 -28.09 9.55
C PRO A 177 0.39 -28.82 8.48
N VAL A 178 1.62 -29.25 8.82
CA VAL A 178 2.51 -29.98 7.90
C VAL A 178 2.73 -31.41 8.37
N SER A 179 3.23 -31.56 9.60
CA SER A 179 3.40 -32.85 10.27
C SER A 179 2.93 -32.67 11.70
N VAL A 180 1.71 -33.11 11.98
CA VAL A 180 1.02 -32.94 13.26
C VAL A 180 0.56 -34.30 13.78
N MET A 181 0.45 -34.46 15.09
CA MET A 181 0.08 -35.74 15.72
C MET A 181 -1.43 -35.91 15.91
N GLY A 182 -2.22 -34.86 15.64
CA GLY A 182 -3.68 -34.88 15.72
C GLY A 182 -4.33 -33.89 14.76
N ASP A 183 -5.66 -33.82 14.81
CA ASP A 183 -6.44 -32.91 13.99
C ASP A 183 -6.46 -31.51 14.61
N TYR A 184 -6.12 -30.51 13.80
CA TYR A 184 -6.12 -29.11 14.20
C TYR A 184 -7.11 -28.28 13.39
N GLU A 185 -7.87 -27.45 14.08
CA GLU A 185 -8.59 -26.33 13.50
C GLU A 185 -7.74 -25.07 13.61
N ILE A 186 -7.55 -24.37 12.49
CA ILE A 186 -6.82 -23.10 12.46
C ILE A 186 -7.84 -21.98 12.24
N ASN A 187 -8.06 -21.21 13.30
CA ASN A 187 -8.99 -20.09 13.32
C ASN A 187 -8.21 -18.77 13.25
N ASP A 188 -8.41 -18.05 12.17
CA ASP A 188 -7.95 -16.66 12.04
C ASP A 188 -8.93 -15.75 12.79
N ASN A 189 -8.48 -15.24 13.94
CA ASN A 189 -9.23 -14.33 14.79
C ASN A 189 -8.72 -12.88 14.64
N GLY A 190 -8.09 -12.55 13.51
CA GLY A 190 -7.61 -11.21 13.23
C GLY A 190 -8.73 -10.16 13.31
N ILE A 191 -8.51 -9.12 14.12
CA ILE A 191 -9.38 -7.93 14.17
C ILE A 191 -8.48 -6.71 14.02
N LEU A 192 -8.77 -5.88 13.00
CA LEU A 192 -8.25 -4.52 12.82
C LEU A 192 -6.78 -4.33 13.23
N GLY A 193 -5.85 -4.90 12.44
CA GLY A 193 -4.41 -4.63 12.56
C GLY A 193 -3.66 -5.49 13.59
N PHE A 194 -4.30 -6.52 14.14
CA PHE A 194 -3.61 -7.56 14.91
C PHE A 194 -3.96 -8.93 14.34
N ASP A 195 -3.03 -9.51 13.58
CA ASP A 195 -3.19 -10.87 13.06
C ASP A 195 -2.96 -11.88 14.19
N ASN A 196 -3.98 -12.69 14.45
CA ASN A 196 -4.00 -13.60 15.60
C ASN A 196 -4.64 -14.94 15.21
N PHE A 197 -3.83 -15.99 15.22
CA PHE A 197 -4.26 -17.34 14.93
C PHE A 197 -4.49 -18.11 16.22
N THR A 198 -5.57 -18.89 16.24
CA THR A 198 -5.78 -19.93 17.24
C THR A 198 -5.72 -21.29 16.55
N ILE A 199 -4.74 -22.09 16.95
CA ILE A 199 -4.56 -23.48 16.53
C ILE A 199 -5.17 -24.34 17.65
N GLU A 200 -6.34 -24.91 17.39
CA GLU A 200 -7.12 -25.67 18.35
C GLU A 200 -7.14 -27.16 17.98
N ALA A 201 -6.69 -28.02 18.89
CA ALA A 201 -6.80 -29.46 18.69
C ALA A 201 -8.28 -29.89 18.84
N LYS A 202 -8.73 -30.77 17.93
CA LYS A 202 -10.10 -31.34 17.93
C LYS A 202 -10.22 -32.58 18.82
#